data_AF-A0A8B3JIU6-F1
#
_entry.id   AF-A0A8B3JIU6-F1
#
_cell.length_a   1.000
_cell.length_b   1.000
_cell.length_c   1.000
_cell.angle_alpha   90.00
_cell.angle_beta   90.00
_cell.angle_gamma   90.00
#
_symmetry.space_group_name_H-M   'P 1'
#
loop_
_entity.id
_entity.type
_entity.pdbx_description
1 polymer ?
#
loop_
_entity_poly.entity_id
_entity_poly.type
_entity_poly.pdbx_seq_one_letter_code
_entity_poly.pdbx_strand_id
1 'polypeptide(L)'
;MSTSESLALLYRVWGYEVDNGEAWCDQAYRGGMACLSGNDTLETLQYQGLPWIATLKMETLLLPVVVIGGGDKTFTVLTGSHTWIVDKTWFSTVWTGSSTRMWKPSPEGNASITRKSSPDDIVWLDKMLSRLLNVDAEGTGEWSPLLAEKVRQFQTQHKIKADGVMGQLSLIRLWQALGESPTLAQDEEKR
;
A
#
# COMPACT_ATOMS: atom_id res chain seq x y z
N MET A 1 22.01 8.38 0.51
CA MET A 1 20.78 8.29 1.32
C MET A 1 20.91 7.06 2.21
N SER A 2 20.67 7.19 3.51
CA SER A 2 20.65 6.08 4.46
C SER A 2 19.31 5.36 4.47
N THR A 3 19.23 4.23 5.16
CA THR A 3 17.97 3.48 5.38
C THR A 3 16.95 4.29 6.20
N SER A 4 17.40 5.06 7.18
CA SER A 4 16.49 5.84 8.01
C SER A 4 15.95 7.07 7.27
N GLU A 5 16.77 7.68 6.40
CA GLU A 5 16.32 8.73 5.49
C GLU A 5 15.29 8.21 4.49
N SER A 6 15.48 7.01 3.91
CA SER A 6 14.50 6.43 2.98
C SER A 6 13.19 6.06 3.68
N LEU A 7 13.23 5.62 4.94
CA LEU A 7 12.05 5.40 5.77
C LEU A 7 11.32 6.70 6.09
N ALA A 8 12.03 7.76 6.47
CA ALA A 8 11.43 9.08 6.72
C ALA A 8 10.73 9.62 5.46
N LEU A 9 11.36 9.42 4.29
CA LEU A 9 10.74 9.75 3.00
C LEU A 9 9.49 8.91 2.73
N LEU A 10 9.52 7.61 3.02
CA LEU A 10 8.33 6.76 2.86
C LEU A 10 7.19 7.23 3.78
N TYR A 11 7.47 7.55 5.05
CA TYR A 11 6.47 8.15 5.95
C TYR A 11 5.87 9.44 5.38
N ARG A 12 6.70 10.30 4.77
CA ARG A 12 6.23 11.53 4.13
C ARG A 12 5.30 11.27 2.95
N VAL A 13 5.55 10.23 2.16
CA VAL A 13 4.62 9.80 1.09
C VAL A 13 3.28 9.35 1.68
N TRP A 14 3.27 8.82 2.90
CA TRP A 14 2.06 8.50 3.67
C TRP A 14 1.44 9.70 4.39
N GLY A 15 1.98 10.91 4.24
CA GLY A 15 1.48 12.13 4.88
C GLY A 15 1.97 12.38 6.30
N TYR A 16 3.00 11.65 6.75
CA TYR A 16 3.58 11.81 8.08
C TYR A 16 4.97 12.45 8.01
N GLU A 17 5.25 13.40 8.90
CA GLU A 17 6.60 13.91 9.13
C GLU A 17 7.21 13.17 10.32
N VAL A 18 8.36 12.53 10.10
CA VAL A 18 9.07 11.74 11.12
C VAL A 18 10.54 12.12 11.04
N ASP A 19 11.15 12.38 12.20
CA ASP A 19 12.58 12.62 12.29
C ASP A 19 13.38 11.41 11.82
N ASN A 20 14.50 11.63 11.12
CA ASN A 20 15.33 10.54 10.59
C ASN A 20 15.82 9.57 11.69
N GLY A 21 15.94 10.01 12.94
CA GLY A 21 16.33 9.15 14.07
C GLY A 21 15.19 8.26 14.60
N GLU A 22 13.95 8.54 14.22
CA GLU A 22 12.73 7.86 14.68
C GLU A 22 11.98 7.14 13.54
N ALA A 23 12.46 7.29 12.30
CA ALA A 23 11.90 6.66 11.12
C ALA A 23 12.28 5.17 11.05
N TRP A 24 11.57 4.35 11.83
CA TRP A 24 11.74 2.90 11.88
C TRP A 24 10.48 2.18 11.38
N CYS A 25 10.67 1.00 10.81
CA CYS A 25 9.58 0.15 10.31
C CYS A 25 8.63 -0.30 11.44
N ASP A 26 9.16 -0.56 12.63
CA ASP A 26 8.40 -0.98 13.81
C ASP A 26 7.57 0.16 14.44
N GLN A 27 7.78 1.42 14.07
CA GLN A 27 6.97 2.55 14.54
C GLN A 27 5.73 2.82 13.69
N ALA A 28 5.54 2.09 12.58
CA ALA A 28 4.45 2.34 11.64
C ALA A 28 3.06 2.23 12.30
N TYR A 29 2.92 1.40 13.35
CA TYR A 29 1.66 1.24 14.09
C TYR A 29 1.16 2.54 14.70
N ARG A 30 2.05 3.49 15.04
CA ARG A 30 1.68 4.80 15.58
C ARG A 30 0.86 5.62 14.59
N GLY A 31 1.09 5.41 13.29
CA GLY A 31 0.30 5.98 12.20
C GLY A 31 -0.83 5.07 11.70
N GLY A 32 -1.19 4.03 12.47
CA GLY A 32 -2.19 3.04 12.07
C GLY A 32 -1.76 2.21 10.86
N MET A 33 -0.45 2.02 10.65
CA MET A 33 0.10 1.27 9.52
C MET A 33 0.87 0.04 10.02
N ALA A 34 0.94 -0.97 9.17
CA ALA A 34 1.89 -2.06 9.30
C ALA A 34 3.03 -1.84 8.30
N CYS A 35 4.24 -2.26 8.68
CA CYS A 35 5.41 -2.22 7.81
C CYS A 35 5.85 -3.65 7.48
N LEU A 36 6.15 -3.89 6.20
CA LEU A 36 6.59 -5.17 5.68
C LEU A 36 7.90 -4.97 4.93
N SER A 37 8.94 -5.71 5.34
CA SER A 37 10.24 -5.72 4.68
C SER A 37 10.59 -7.15 4.25
N GLY A 38 11.21 -7.30 3.08
CA GLY A 38 11.58 -8.61 2.55
C GLY A 38 12.08 -8.51 1.11
N ASN A 39 11.90 -9.60 0.36
CA ASN A 39 12.12 -9.64 -1.08
C ASN A 39 10.80 -9.86 -1.81
N ASP A 40 10.60 -9.18 -2.93
CA ASP A 40 9.39 -9.30 -3.75
C ASP A 40 9.75 -9.29 -5.25
N THR A 41 8.73 -9.47 -6.10
CA THR A 41 8.84 -9.22 -7.53
C THR A 41 8.27 -7.84 -7.88
N LEU A 42 8.76 -7.22 -8.97
CA LEU A 42 8.19 -5.96 -9.45
C LEU A 42 6.70 -6.10 -9.77
N GLU A 43 6.29 -7.24 -10.32
CA GLU A 43 4.88 -7.55 -10.60
C GLU A 43 4.03 -7.50 -9.33
N THR A 44 4.51 -8.11 -8.23
CA THR A 44 3.79 -8.08 -6.94
C THR A 44 3.68 -6.67 -6.39
N LEU A 45 4.77 -5.89 -6.44
CA LEU A 45 4.79 -4.53 -5.91
C LEU A 45 3.89 -3.58 -6.72
N GLN A 46 3.95 -3.68 -8.05
CA GLN A 46 3.06 -2.94 -8.95
C GLN A 46 1.61 -3.36 -8.78
N TYR A 47 1.35 -4.67 -8.64
CA TYR A 47 0.01 -5.18 -8.37
C TYR A 47 -0.49 -4.76 -6.98
N GLN A 48 0.35 -4.58 -5.97
CA GLN A 48 -0.08 -3.96 -4.70
C GLN A 48 -0.31 -2.46 -4.85
N GLY A 49 0.46 -1.80 -5.72
CA GLY A 49 0.28 -0.38 -6.03
C GLY A 49 0.57 0.55 -4.85
N LEU A 50 1.38 0.10 -3.89
CA LEU A 50 1.84 0.89 -2.76
C LEU A 50 3.25 1.43 -3.05
N PRO A 51 3.62 2.63 -2.56
CA PRO A 51 5.01 3.06 -2.53
C PRO A 51 5.90 2.13 -1.71
N TRP A 52 7.15 1.94 -2.13
CA TRP A 52 8.11 1.10 -1.42
C TRP A 52 9.52 1.63 -1.50
N ILE A 53 10.35 1.25 -0.53
CA ILE A 53 11.79 1.42 -0.57
C ILE A 53 12.40 0.25 -1.32
N ALA A 54 13.20 0.54 -2.34
CA ALA A 54 14.03 -0.41 -3.06
C ALA A 54 15.51 -0.16 -2.73
N THR A 55 16.31 -1.22 -2.69
CA THR A 55 17.77 -1.09 -2.61
C THR A 55 18.35 -1.37 -3.99
N LEU A 56 19.07 -0.39 -4.54
CA LEU A 56 19.77 -0.50 -5.81
C LEU A 56 21.25 -0.81 -5.53
N LYS A 57 21.81 -1.75 -6.26
CA LYS A 57 23.23 -2.10 -6.23
C LYS A 57 23.94 -1.44 -7.41
N MET A 58 24.71 -0.41 -7.09
CA MET A 58 25.46 0.40 -8.06
C MET A 58 26.95 0.12 -7.83
N GLU A 59 27.52 -0.77 -8.64
CA GLU A 59 28.90 -1.27 -8.47
C GLU A 59 29.15 -1.83 -7.05
N THR A 60 29.75 -1.04 -6.17
CA THR A 60 30.04 -1.38 -4.76
C THR A 60 29.10 -0.70 -3.76
N LEU A 61 28.24 0.22 -4.20
CA LEU A 61 27.33 0.99 -3.36
C LEU A 61 25.93 0.36 -3.32
N LEU A 62 25.36 0.24 -2.13
CA LEU A 62 23.94 -0.04 -1.93
C LEU A 62 23.22 1.28 -1.67
N LEU A 63 22.29 1.62 -2.54
CA LEU A 63 21.53 2.87 -2.49
C LEU A 63 20.05 2.57 -2.25
N PRO A 64 19.51 2.86 -1.06
CA PRO A 64 18.07 2.83 -0.84
C PRO A 64 17.42 4.00 -1.60
N VAL A 65 16.25 3.76 -2.20
CA VAL A 65 15.44 4.75 -2.93
C VAL A 65 13.96 4.49 -2.70
N VAL A 66 13.09 5.50 -2.75
CA VAL A 66 11.63 5.31 -2.58
C VAL A 66 10.95 5.35 -3.94
N VAL A 67 10.34 4.25 -4.38
CA VAL A 67 9.52 4.20 -5.59
C VAL A 67 8.11 4.67 -5.25
N ILE A 68 7.63 5.70 -5.96
CA ILE A 68 6.34 6.34 -5.71
C ILE A 68 5.37 6.27 -6.89
N GLY A 69 5.81 5.74 -8.03
CA GLY A 69 5.01 5.75 -9.25
C GLY A 69 5.80 5.45 -10.50
N GLY A 70 5.27 5.89 -11.63
CA GLY A 70 5.88 5.87 -12.96
C GLY A 70 4.91 5.46 -14.05
N GLY A 71 5.26 5.74 -15.31
CA GLY A 71 4.52 5.32 -16.49
C GLY A 71 4.76 3.86 -16.88
N ASP A 72 4.44 3.49 -18.12
CA ASP A 72 4.54 2.12 -18.61
C ASP A 72 5.98 1.56 -18.54
N LYS A 73 6.97 2.38 -18.91
CA LYS A 73 8.38 1.99 -19.00
C LYS A 73 9.27 2.59 -17.92
N THR A 74 8.72 3.45 -17.07
CA THR A 74 9.50 4.24 -16.09
C THR A 74 9.03 3.99 -14.66
N PHE A 75 9.94 4.17 -13.71
CA PHE A 75 9.62 4.39 -12.31
C PHE A 75 9.96 5.83 -11.93
N THR A 76 9.09 6.42 -11.12
CA THR A 76 9.35 7.69 -10.45
C THR A 76 9.85 7.39 -9.04
N VAL A 77 11.05 7.86 -8.74
CA VAL A 77 11.85 7.46 -7.58
C VAL A 77 12.35 8.69 -6.81
N LEU A 78 12.23 8.66 -5.48
CA LEU A 78 12.72 9.72 -4.60
C LEU A 78 14.06 9.34 -3.95
N THR A 79 14.97 10.31 -3.92
CA THR A 79 16.23 10.25 -3.17
C THR A 79 16.47 11.58 -2.44
N GLY A 80 16.28 11.61 -1.12
CA GLY A 80 16.35 12.84 -0.35
C GLY A 80 15.35 13.90 -0.86
N SER A 81 15.88 14.99 -1.41
CA SER A 81 15.11 16.09 -2.01
C SER A 81 14.88 15.97 -3.51
N HIS A 82 15.40 14.93 -4.18
CA HIS A 82 15.32 14.79 -5.63
C HIS A 82 14.29 13.74 -6.04
N THR A 83 13.62 14.01 -7.16
CA THR A 83 12.75 13.07 -7.87
C THR A 83 13.41 12.69 -9.19
N TRP A 84 13.49 11.39 -9.46
CA TRP A 84 14.11 10.82 -10.66
C TRP A 84 13.10 9.99 -11.42
N ILE A 85 13.16 10.05 -12.74
CA ILE A 85 12.47 9.11 -13.62
C ILE A 85 13.52 8.13 -14.13
N VAL A 86 13.33 6.85 -13.86
CA VAL A 86 14.29 5.79 -14.20
C VAL A 86 13.62 4.73 -15.05
N ASP A 87 14.36 4.18 -16.01
CA ASP A 87 13.85 3.12 -16.88
C ASP A 87 13.66 1.82 -16.08
N LYS A 88 12.51 1.14 -16.26
CA LYS A 88 12.18 -0.11 -15.55
C LYS A 88 13.11 -1.26 -15.91
N THR A 89 13.58 -1.33 -17.16
CA THR A 89 14.51 -2.38 -17.59
C THR A 89 15.85 -2.20 -16.90
N TRP A 90 16.39 -0.98 -16.88
CA TRP A 90 17.60 -0.65 -16.12
C TRP A 90 17.40 -0.90 -14.63
N PHE A 91 16.31 -0.41 -14.03
CA PHE A 91 16.01 -0.60 -12.62
C PHE A 91 16.04 -2.08 -12.22
N SER A 92 15.48 -2.95 -13.07
CA SER A 92 15.45 -4.40 -12.84
C SER A 92 16.85 -5.04 -12.84
N THR A 93 17.84 -4.42 -13.47
CA THR A 93 19.23 -4.93 -13.48
C THR A 93 20.01 -4.60 -12.21
N VAL A 94 19.69 -3.47 -11.57
CA VAL A 94 20.41 -2.98 -10.39
C VAL A 94 19.64 -3.22 -9.09
N TRP A 95 18.33 -3.42 -9.14
CA TRP A 95 17.53 -3.69 -7.97
C TRP A 95 17.86 -5.07 -7.39
N THR A 96 18.03 -5.14 -6.06
CA THR A 96 18.42 -6.37 -5.35
C THR A 96 17.25 -7.31 -5.07
N GLY A 97 16.02 -6.92 -5.40
CA GLY A 97 14.79 -7.60 -4.99
C GLY A 97 14.24 -7.15 -3.64
N SER A 98 15.01 -6.36 -2.87
CA SER A 98 14.59 -5.89 -1.55
C SER A 98 13.41 -4.94 -1.64
N SER A 99 12.45 -5.08 -0.74
CA SER A 99 11.34 -4.15 -0.57
C SER A 99 11.15 -3.82 0.91
N THR A 100 10.85 -2.55 1.20
CA THR A 100 10.23 -2.14 2.47
C THR A 100 9.03 -1.27 2.14
N ARG A 101 7.85 -1.64 2.61
CA ARG A 101 6.59 -0.94 2.32
C ARG A 101 5.74 -0.84 3.55
N MET A 102 4.87 0.15 3.58
CA MET A 102 3.85 0.33 4.61
C MET A 102 2.48 0.10 4.00
N TRP A 103 1.50 -0.27 4.82
CA TRP A 103 0.11 -0.42 4.42
C TRP A 103 -0.82 -0.27 5.64
N LYS A 104 -2.08 0.12 5.42
CA LYS A 104 -3.07 0.23 6.50
C LYS A 104 -3.84 -1.10 6.68
N PRO A 105 -3.78 -1.75 7.86
CA PRO A 105 -4.66 -2.87 8.22
C PRO A 105 -6.09 -2.39 8.50
N SER A 106 -6.93 -3.21 9.15
CA SER A 106 -8.19 -2.72 9.73
C SER A 106 -7.93 -1.66 10.81
N PRO A 107 -8.93 -0.87 11.24
CA PRO A 107 -8.78 0.08 12.34
C PRO A 107 -8.25 -0.54 13.64
N GLU A 108 -8.58 -1.81 13.91
CA GLU A 108 -8.06 -2.55 15.06
C GLU A 108 -6.65 -3.15 14.85
N GLY A 109 -6.04 -2.93 13.68
CA GLY A 109 -4.72 -3.47 13.35
C GLY A 109 -4.74 -4.88 12.75
N ASN A 110 -5.91 -5.44 12.44
CA ASN A 110 -6.03 -6.78 11.88
C ASN A 110 -5.65 -6.81 10.40
N ALA A 111 -4.83 -7.79 10.01
CA ALA A 111 -4.40 -7.94 8.62
C ALA A 111 -5.49 -8.49 7.67
N SER A 112 -6.64 -8.88 8.23
CA SER A 112 -7.79 -9.37 7.49
C SER A 112 -9.08 -9.18 8.28
N ILE A 113 -10.18 -8.91 7.58
CA ILE A 113 -11.53 -8.93 8.17
C ILE A 113 -12.31 -10.11 7.59
N THR A 114 -12.89 -10.91 8.48
CA THR A 114 -13.66 -12.12 8.16
C THR A 114 -14.93 -12.17 9.03
N ARG A 115 -15.77 -13.19 8.81
CA ARG A 115 -16.93 -13.46 9.67
C ARG A 115 -16.62 -13.70 11.16
N LYS A 116 -15.35 -13.91 11.52
CA LYS A 116 -14.89 -14.12 12.90
C LYS A 116 -14.25 -12.87 13.51
N SER A 117 -14.15 -11.78 12.75
CA SER A 117 -13.61 -10.52 13.24
C SER A 117 -14.55 -9.89 14.26
N SER A 118 -14.06 -8.87 14.96
CA SER A 118 -14.85 -8.10 15.91
C SER A 118 -16.06 -7.43 15.23
N PRO A 119 -17.14 -7.15 15.97
CA PRO A 119 -18.24 -6.35 15.47
C PRO A 119 -17.79 -4.98 14.94
N ASP A 120 -16.80 -4.35 15.58
CA ASP A 120 -16.30 -3.02 15.19
C ASP A 120 -15.62 -3.03 13.81
N ASP A 121 -14.75 -4.01 13.54
CA ASP A 121 -14.15 -4.20 12.22
C ASP A 121 -15.22 -4.50 11.15
N ILE A 122 -16.25 -5.28 11.50
CA ILE A 122 -17.35 -5.63 10.58
C ILE A 122 -18.22 -4.39 10.27
N VAL A 123 -18.61 -3.61 11.28
CA VAL A 123 -19.36 -2.35 11.11
C VAL A 123 -18.56 -1.37 10.26
N TRP A 124 -17.26 -1.22 10.54
CA TRP A 124 -16.38 -0.37 9.75
C TRP A 124 -16.34 -0.79 8.29
N LEU A 125 -16.11 -2.09 8.04
CA LEU A 125 -16.03 -2.63 6.68
C LEU A 125 -17.32 -2.39 5.89
N ASP A 126 -18.47 -2.70 6.50
CA ASP A 126 -19.76 -2.48 5.88
C ASP A 126 -19.97 -1.00 5.53
N LYS A 127 -19.66 -0.09 6.45
CA LYS A 127 -19.75 1.36 6.21
C LYS A 127 -18.85 1.80 5.04
N MET A 128 -17.61 1.32 4.97
CA MET A 128 -16.67 1.70 3.91
C MET A 128 -17.10 1.17 2.54
N LEU A 129 -17.49 -0.10 2.46
CA LEU A 129 -17.98 -0.70 1.21
C LEU A 129 -19.29 -0.04 0.75
N SER A 130 -20.20 0.24 1.67
CA SER A 130 -21.47 0.91 1.37
C SER A 130 -21.25 2.31 0.79
N ARG A 131 -20.30 3.08 1.35
CA ARG A 131 -19.89 4.38 0.80
C ARG A 131 -19.36 4.26 -0.62
N LEU A 132 -18.49 3.28 -0.91
CA LEU A 132 -17.89 3.12 -2.24
C LEU A 132 -18.88 2.59 -3.28
N LEU A 133 -19.80 1.72 -2.87
CA LEU A 133 -20.81 1.13 -3.74
C LEU A 133 -22.08 1.99 -3.87
N ASN A 134 -22.16 3.09 -3.13
CA ASN A 134 -23.32 3.99 -3.07
C ASN A 134 -24.63 3.23 -2.71
N VAL A 135 -24.54 2.43 -1.65
CA VAL A 135 -25.65 1.67 -1.06
C VAL A 135 -25.72 1.92 0.45
N ASP A 136 -26.79 1.49 1.11
CA ASP A 136 -26.93 1.62 2.55
C ASP A 136 -26.09 0.59 3.32
N ALA A 137 -25.53 1.03 4.46
CA ALA A 137 -24.88 0.17 5.43
C ALA A 137 -25.92 -0.46 6.36
N GLU A 138 -25.74 -1.74 6.70
CA GLU A 138 -26.53 -2.46 7.69
C GLU A 138 -26.09 -2.09 9.12
N GLY A 139 -24.78 -1.92 9.35
CA GLY A 139 -24.22 -1.49 10.63
C GLY A 139 -24.48 -2.44 11.81
N THR A 140 -24.80 -3.70 11.55
CA THR A 140 -25.19 -4.70 12.58
C THR A 140 -24.00 -5.27 13.35
N GLY A 141 -22.79 -5.20 12.79
CA GLY A 141 -21.62 -5.92 13.31
C GLY A 141 -21.63 -7.41 13.04
N GLU A 142 -22.58 -7.89 12.23
CA GLU A 142 -22.67 -9.28 11.79
C GLU A 142 -22.23 -9.44 10.34
N TRP A 143 -21.61 -10.59 10.03
CA TRP A 143 -21.25 -10.93 8.66
C TRP A 143 -22.47 -11.43 7.87
N SER A 144 -23.29 -10.49 7.42
CA SER A 144 -24.52 -10.78 6.68
C SER A 144 -24.23 -11.32 5.26
N PRO A 145 -25.23 -11.95 4.61
CA PRO A 145 -25.14 -12.29 3.19
C PRO A 145 -24.93 -11.06 2.29
N LEU A 146 -25.51 -9.90 2.66
CA LEU A 146 -25.38 -8.67 1.90
C LEU A 146 -23.96 -8.09 2.00
N LEU A 147 -23.35 -8.08 3.19
CA LEU A 147 -21.95 -7.70 3.38
C LEU A 147 -21.02 -8.62 2.58
N ALA A 148 -21.27 -9.94 2.60
CA ALA A 148 -20.49 -10.88 1.81
C ALA A 148 -20.57 -10.58 0.29
N GLU A 149 -21.72 -10.13 -0.20
CA GLU A 149 -21.89 -9.72 -1.59
C GLU A 149 -21.16 -8.41 -1.90
N LYS A 150 -21.26 -7.39 -1.03
CA LYS A 150 -20.50 -6.13 -1.15
C LYS A 150 -19.00 -6.40 -1.26
N VAL A 151 -18.48 -7.32 -0.44
CA VAL A 151 -17.05 -7.73 -0.49
C VAL A 151 -16.70 -8.33 -1.85
N ARG A 152 -17.47 -9.30 -2.36
CA ARG A 152 -17.19 -9.94 -3.66
C ARG A 152 -17.32 -8.97 -4.84
N GLN A 153 -18.31 -8.08 -4.78
CA GLN A 153 -18.50 -7.03 -5.77
C GLN A 153 -17.28 -6.10 -5.80
N PHE A 154 -16.83 -5.63 -4.64
CA PHE A 154 -15.64 -4.80 -4.51
C PHE A 154 -14.38 -5.52 -5.05
N GLN A 155 -14.16 -6.77 -4.63
CA GLN A 155 -13.02 -7.56 -5.12
C GLN A 155 -13.03 -7.69 -6.65
N THR A 156 -14.19 -7.99 -7.23
CA THR A 156 -14.37 -8.07 -8.70
C THR A 156 -14.04 -6.76 -9.39
N GLN A 157 -14.59 -5.64 -8.91
CA GLN A 157 -14.34 -4.30 -9.46
C GLN A 157 -12.86 -3.91 -9.45
N HIS A 158 -12.13 -4.34 -8.41
CA HIS A 158 -10.70 -4.07 -8.25
C HIS A 158 -9.77 -5.16 -8.80
N LYS A 159 -10.30 -6.11 -9.59
CA LYS A 159 -9.54 -7.22 -10.20
C LYS A 159 -8.77 -8.06 -9.18
N ILE A 160 -9.38 -8.27 -8.01
CA ILE A 160 -8.93 -9.16 -6.95
C ILE A 160 -9.77 -10.44 -7.05
N LYS A 161 -9.22 -11.57 -6.62
CA LYS A 161 -10.00 -12.81 -6.47
C LYS A 161 -11.20 -12.56 -5.55
N ALA A 162 -12.42 -12.79 -6.05
CA ALA A 162 -13.67 -12.58 -5.31
C ALA A 162 -13.99 -13.73 -4.34
N ASP A 163 -13.11 -13.99 -3.38
CA ASP A 163 -13.27 -15.06 -2.39
C ASP A 163 -14.15 -14.68 -1.18
N GLY A 164 -14.60 -13.43 -1.10
CA GLY A 164 -15.42 -12.94 0.01
C GLY A 164 -14.63 -12.67 1.28
N VAL A 165 -13.29 -12.61 1.22
CA VAL A 165 -12.42 -12.32 2.37
C VAL A 165 -11.70 -10.99 2.18
N MET A 166 -11.81 -10.11 3.17
CA MET A 166 -11.07 -8.85 3.17
C MET A 166 -9.66 -9.06 3.71
N GLY A 167 -8.84 -9.79 2.97
CA GLY A 167 -7.41 -9.97 3.27
C GLY A 167 -6.57 -8.73 2.93
N GLN A 168 -5.26 -8.81 3.16
CA GLN A 168 -4.32 -7.69 3.01
C GLN A 168 -4.48 -6.91 1.70
N LEU A 169 -4.52 -7.59 0.54
CA LEU A 169 -4.67 -6.91 -0.75
C LEU A 169 -6.03 -6.20 -0.89
N SER A 170 -7.12 -6.83 -0.42
CA SER A 170 -8.46 -6.22 -0.42
C SER A 170 -8.49 -4.99 0.48
N LEU A 171 -7.83 -5.02 1.65
CA LEU A 171 -7.73 -3.87 2.56
C LEU A 171 -6.88 -2.75 1.96
N ILE A 172 -5.73 -3.06 1.36
CA ILE A 172 -4.91 -2.09 0.62
C ILE A 172 -5.77 -1.36 -0.42
N ARG A 173 -6.51 -2.12 -1.23
CA ARG A 173 -7.39 -1.57 -2.27
C ARG A 173 -8.53 -0.75 -1.69
N LEU A 174 -9.10 -1.18 -0.58
CA LEU A 174 -10.17 -0.44 0.11
C LEU A 174 -9.67 0.93 0.56
N TRP A 175 -8.52 0.99 1.23
CA TRP A 175 -7.93 2.26 1.66
C TRP A 175 -7.55 3.18 0.50
N GLN A 176 -7.04 2.61 -0.60
CA GLN A 176 -6.76 3.37 -1.84
C GLN A 176 -8.03 3.94 -2.46
N ALA A 177 -9.10 3.15 -2.55
CA ALA A 177 -10.39 3.60 -3.09
C ALA A 177 -11.04 4.69 -2.22
N LEU A 178 -10.76 4.69 -0.93
CA LEU A 178 -11.19 5.74 0.02
C LEU A 178 -10.34 7.01 -0.04
N GLY A 179 -9.20 7.01 -0.75
CA GLY A 179 -8.23 8.11 -0.79
C GLY A 179 -7.37 8.23 0.47
N GLU A 180 -7.32 7.17 1.28
CA GLU A 180 -6.67 7.13 2.61
C GLU A 180 -5.34 6.35 2.59
N SER A 181 -4.93 5.87 1.42
CA SER A 181 -3.63 5.24 1.18
C SER A 181 -3.01 5.86 -0.07
N PRO A 182 -1.69 6.14 -0.08
CA PRO A 182 -1.03 6.49 -1.31
C PRO A 182 -1.12 5.32 -2.30
N THR A 183 -1.11 5.68 -3.58
CA THR A 183 -1.01 4.77 -4.71
C THR A 183 0.27 5.08 -5.46
N LEU A 184 0.80 4.10 -6.21
CA LEU A 184 1.79 4.41 -7.23
C LEU A 184 1.18 5.38 -8.24
N ALA A 185 1.70 6.61 -8.27
CA ALA A 185 1.25 7.61 -9.23
C ALA A 185 1.58 7.13 -10.65
N GLN A 186 0.63 7.22 -11.58
CA GLN A 186 0.96 7.10 -13.00
C GLN A 186 1.45 8.47 -13.45
N ASP A 187 2.53 8.50 -14.23
CA ASP A 187 2.93 9.73 -14.89
C ASP A 187 1.76 10.13 -15.81
N GLU A 188 1.22 11.34 -15.67
CA GLU A 188 0.23 11.84 -16.62
C GLU A 188 0.92 11.90 -17.99
N GLU A 189 0.63 10.93 -18.84
CA GLU A 189 0.91 11.03 -20.26
C GLU A 189 0.13 12.27 -20.73
N LYS A 190 0.84 13.38 -20.92
CA LYS A 190 0.29 14.56 -21.59
C LYS A 190 -0.28 14.09 -22.92
N ARG A 191 -1.59 13.91 -22.94
CA ARG A 191 -2.36 13.56 -24.12
C ARG A 191 -2.44 14.75 -25.07
#